data_AF-Q50K85-F1
#
_entry.id   AF-Q50K85-F1
#
_cell.length_a   1.000
_cell.length_b   1.000
_cell.length_c   1.000
_cell.angle_alpha   90.00
_cell.angle_beta   90.00
_cell.angle_gamma   90.00
#
_symmetry.space_group_name_H-M   'P 1'
#
loop_
_entity.id
_entity.type
_entity.pdbx_description
1 polymer ?
#
loop_
_entity_poly.entity_id
_entity_poly.type
_entity_poly.pdbx_seq_one_letter_code
_entity_poly.pdbx_strand_id
1 'polypeptide(L)' 'RFMLQCCRVANKVPKSCFYTGWANDWDSLMNFYVPSGMAIKGAYSVHDNRREDRRWQFHLCNFD' A
#
# COMPACT_ATOMS: atom_id res chain seq x y z
N ARG A 1 8.81 -11.80 8.11
CA ARG A 1 7.46 -12.13 7.59
C ARG A 1 6.55 -10.94 7.87
N PHE A 2 5.92 -10.36 6.86
CA PHE A 2 5.00 -9.23 7.06
C PHE A 2 3.58 -9.76 7.24
N MET A 3 2.83 -9.17 8.16
CA MET A 3 1.42 -9.46 8.36
C MET A 3 0.66 -8.14 8.31
N LEU A 4 -0.22 -8.02 7.33
CA LEU A 4 -1.11 -6.88 7.18
C LEU A 4 -2.53 -7.38 7.44
N GLN A 5 -3.19 -6.77 8.41
CA GLN A 5 -4.58 -7.07 8.73
C GLN A 5 -5.48 -5.99 8.16
N CYS A 6 -6.46 -6.39 7.36
CA CYS A 6 -7.49 -5.47 6.90
C CYS A 6 -8.48 -5.19 8.03
N CYS A 7 -8.89 -3.92 8.19
CA CYS A 7 -9.99 -3.52 9.07
C CYS A 7 -11.21 -3.10 8.24
N ARG A 8 -12.40 -3.39 8.77
CA ARG A 8 -13.64 -2.87 8.20
C ARG A 8 -13.90 -1.48 8.77
N VAL A 9 -14.07 -0.48 7.91
CA VAL A 9 -14.50 0.86 8.31
C VAL A 9 -16.03 0.89 8.35
N ALA A 10 -16.61 1.17 9.52
CA ALA A 10 -18.05 1.20 9.69
C ALA A 10 -18.69 2.31 8.83
N ASN A 11 -19.81 1.99 8.17
CA ASN A 11 -20.60 2.92 7.35
C ASN A 11 -19.84 3.61 6.20
N LYS A 12 -18.66 3.10 5.82
CA LYS A 12 -17.90 3.60 4.66
C LYS A 12 -17.73 2.49 3.64
N VAL A 13 -17.86 2.85 2.37
CA VAL A 13 -17.66 1.93 1.25
C VAL A 13 -16.46 2.45 0.44
N PRO A 14 -15.42 1.63 0.19
CA PRO A 14 -14.30 2.04 -0.64
C PRO A 14 -14.78 2.39 -2.05
N LYS A 15 -14.41 3.56 -2.55
CA LYS A 15 -14.71 4.03 -3.92
C LYS A 15 -13.45 4.53 -4.62
N SER A 16 -13.51 4.64 -5.95
CA SER A 16 -12.44 5.22 -6.77
C SER A 16 -11.05 4.66 -6.47
N CYS A 17 -10.94 3.34 -6.44
CA CYS A 17 -9.73 2.66 -6.03
C CYS A 17 -8.71 2.53 -7.16
N PHE A 18 -7.41 2.64 -6.84
CA PHE A 18 -6.32 2.45 -7.79
C PHE A 18 -5.04 1.97 -7.09
N TYR A 19 -4.16 1.32 -7.85
CA TYR A 19 -2.80 1.03 -7.41
C TYR A 19 -1.90 2.25 -7.61
N THR A 20 -1.07 2.54 -6.62
CA THR A 20 -0.02 3.56 -6.71
C THR A 20 1.10 3.08 -7.64
N GLY A 21 2.02 3.98 -7.99
CA GLY A 21 3.35 3.57 -8.44
C GLY A 21 4.15 2.88 -7.32
N TRP A 22 5.41 2.55 -7.61
CA TRP A 22 6.33 2.06 -6.58
C TRP A 22 6.50 3.10 -5.48
N ALA A 23 6.19 2.71 -4.25
CA ALA A 23 6.31 3.56 -3.07
C ALA A 23 7.78 3.72 -2.61
N ASN A 24 8.64 2.77 -3.00
CA ASN A 24 10.07 2.81 -2.76
C ASN A 24 10.83 2.15 -3.90
N ASP A 25 12.09 2.57 -4.06
CA ASP A 25 13.07 1.86 -4.86
C ASP A 25 13.82 0.80 -4.03
N TRP A 26 14.65 0.01 -4.70
CA TRP A 26 15.55 -0.94 -4.05
C TRP A 26 16.54 -0.22 -3.13
N ASP A 27 16.93 -0.89 -2.05
CA ASP A 27 17.93 -0.43 -1.07
C ASP A 27 17.60 0.97 -0.50
N SER A 28 16.32 1.33 -0.51
CA SER A 28 15.81 2.65 -0.12
C SER A 28 14.78 2.55 0.99
N LEU A 29 14.62 3.64 1.74
CA LEU A 29 13.63 3.70 2.81
C LEU A 29 12.21 3.54 2.26
N MET A 30 11.43 2.68 2.92
CA MET A 30 10.02 2.50 2.61
C MET A 30 9.16 3.55 3.33
N ASN A 31 9.15 4.77 2.77
CA ASN A 31 8.33 5.88 3.27
C ASN A 31 7.16 6.15 2.31
N PHE A 32 5.93 6.00 2.78
CA PHE A 32 4.74 6.24 1.97
C PHE A 32 3.66 6.98 2.76
N TYR A 33 3.14 8.05 2.17
CA TYR A 33 2.08 8.88 2.74
C TYR A 33 0.80 8.73 1.93
N VAL A 34 -0.31 8.51 2.64
CA VAL A 34 -1.64 8.42 2.03
C VAL A 34 -2.25 9.83 1.99
N PRO A 35 -2.73 10.30 0.82
CA PRO A 35 -3.46 11.56 0.74
C PRO A 35 -4.69 11.59 1.67
N SER A 36 -5.05 12.79 2.15
CA SER A 36 -6.24 12.96 2.97
C SER A 36 -7.51 12.48 2.24
N GLY A 37 -8.42 11.83 2.98
CA GLY A 37 -9.66 11.23 2.42
C GLY A 37 -9.50 9.82 1.85
N MET A 38 -8.28 9.29 1.80
CA MET A 38 -7.97 7.96 1.28
C MET A 38 -7.47 7.02 2.38
N ALA A 39 -7.58 5.72 2.14
CA ALA A 39 -6.92 4.69 2.95
C ALA A 39 -6.37 3.54 2.11
N ILE A 40 -5.38 2.83 2.67
CA ILE A 40 -4.82 1.61 2.08
C ILE A 40 -5.83 0.48 2.24
N LYS A 41 -6.28 -0.08 1.12
CA LYS A 41 -7.13 -1.27 1.06
C LYS A 41 -6.32 -2.55 0.84
N GLY A 42 -5.12 -2.45 0.29
CA GLY A 42 -4.25 -3.59 0.01
C GLY A 42 -2.82 -3.19 -0.29
N ALA A 43 -1.92 -4.16 -0.28
CA ALA A 43 -0.51 -3.99 -0.57
C ALA A 43 -0.03 -5.06 -1.57
N TYR A 44 0.81 -4.66 -2.50
CA TYR A 44 1.50 -5.50 -3.45
C TYR A 44 3.01 -5.32 -3.26
N SER A 45 3.78 -6.40 -3.34
CA SER A 45 5.24 -6.31 -3.26
C SER A 45 5.93 -7.29 -4.18
N VAL A 46 7.10 -6.91 -4.65
CA VAL A 46 8.04 -7.80 -5.33
C VAL A 46 9.31 -7.90 -4.51
N HIS A 47 9.86 -9.11 -4.43
CA HIS A 47 11.08 -9.40 -3.70
C HIS A 47 12.18 -9.80 -4.68
N ASP A 48 13.39 -9.30 -4.45
CA ASP A 48 14.58 -9.69 -5.19
C ASP A 48 15.53 -10.43 -4.23
N ASN A 49 15.80 -11.71 -4.51
CA ASN A 49 16.65 -12.56 -3.67
C ASN A 49 18.15 -12.21 -3.76
N ARG A 50 18.60 -11.46 -4.78
CA ARG A 50 20.01 -11.03 -4.83
C ARG A 50 20.24 -9.84 -3.91
N ARG A 51 19.24 -8.98 -3.78
CA ARG A 51 19.27 -7.82 -2.87
C ARG A 51 18.76 -8.15 -1.46
N GLU A 52 17.96 -9.22 -1.35
CA GLU A 52 17.19 -9.54 -0.14
C GLU A 52 16.25 -8.39 0.28
N ASP A 53 15.72 -7.67 -0.71
CA ASP A 53 14.94 -6.45 -0.52
C ASP A 53 13.55 -6.52 -1.21
N ARG A 54 12.65 -5.58 -0.92
CA ARG A 54 11.29 -5.51 -1.46
C ARG A 54 10.91 -4.10 -1.89
N ARG A 55 10.28 -4.02 -3.07
CA ARG A 55 9.54 -2.83 -3.50
C ARG A 55 8.05 -3.02 -3.32
N TRP A 56 7.36 -1.95 -2.98
CA TRP A 56 5.96 -1.96 -2.60
C TRP A 56 5.10 -1.06 -3.50
N GLN A 57 3.88 -1.49 -3.75
CA GLN A 57 2.79 -0.66 -4.26
C GLN A 57 1.58 -0.82 -3.33
N PHE A 58 0.77 0.23 -3.21
CA PHE A 58 -0.44 0.19 -2.40
C PHE A 58 -1.68 0.39 -3.23
N HIS A 59 -2.75 -0.28 -2.84
CA HIS A 59 -4.08 -0.08 -3.38
C HIS A 59 -4.80 0.93 -2.50
N LEU A 60 -4.97 2.16 -2.98
CA LEU A 60 -5.69 3.22 -2.29
C LEU A 60 -7.14 3.29 -2.77
N CYS A 61 -8.04 3.70 -1.87
CA CYS A 61 -9.42 4.04 -2.19
C CYS A 61 -9.83 5.30 -1.43
N ASN A 62 -10.82 6.03 -1.95
CA ASN A 62 -11.54 7.04 -1.19
C ASN A 62 -12.53 6.35 -0.25
N PHE A 63 -12.69 6.89 0.96
CA PHE A 63 -13.63 6.40 1.97
C PHE A 63 -14.63 7.47 2.42
N ASP A 64 -14.85 8.47 1.58
CA ASP A 64 -15.91 9.48 1.75
C ASP A 64 -17.32 8.86 1.75
#